data_AF-A0A947I2J3-F1
#
_entry.id   AF-A0A947I2J3-F1
#
_cell.length_a   1.000
_cell.length_b   1.000
_cell.length_c   1.000
_cell.angle_alpha   90.00
_cell.angle_beta   90.00
_cell.angle_gamma   90.00
#
_symmetry.space_group_name_H-M   'P 1'
#
loop_
_entity.id
_entity.type
_entity.pdbx_description
1 polymer ?
#
loop_
_entity_poly.entity_id
_entity_poly.type
_entity_poly.pdbx_seq_one_letter_code
_entity_poly.pdbx_strand_id
1 'polypeptide(L)'
;MAEILDERTASQANGFLDFLCTDAVSKPIDKVDITIRGGGKHKKYTDPRLASSEAMRYDMEHFVKPKTKPIEIKLGGFDKKQKSGLNCYFGKGRLARSTGIVTPRDWFEVEIISSVDTTSDPKYPKGDFLAYTDDGYVIPCRTQGDYYKNLRSIGSLHILGKWIKGKLQKESALNVYEPVTDETLDQYGNDTIKLYPREDGSYYMEFLSGE
;
A
#
# COMPACT_ATOMS: atom_id res chain seq x y z
N MET A 1 -12.43 38.21 -19.40
CA MET A 1 -12.58 37.42 -18.17
C MET A 1 -14.01 36.92 -18.13
N ALA A 2 -14.25 35.64 -17.86
CA ALA A 2 -15.61 35.15 -17.66
C ALA A 2 -16.09 35.66 -16.30
N GLU A 3 -17.21 36.38 -16.27
CA GLU A 3 -17.78 36.96 -15.06
C GLU A 3 -19.05 36.18 -14.69
N ILE A 4 -19.16 35.77 -13.42
CA ILE A 4 -20.35 35.08 -12.91
C ILE A 4 -21.35 36.16 -12.52
N LEU A 5 -22.38 36.33 -13.34
CA LEU A 5 -23.38 37.39 -13.16
C LEU A 5 -24.55 36.97 -12.26
N ASP A 6 -24.73 35.67 -12.01
CA ASP A 6 -25.83 35.19 -11.19
C ASP A 6 -25.42 35.05 -9.70
N GLU A 7 -26.19 35.72 -8.83
CA GLU A 7 -25.89 35.80 -7.40
C GLU A 7 -25.83 34.42 -6.72
N ARG A 8 -26.63 33.47 -7.21
CA ARG A 8 -26.67 32.10 -6.67
C ARG A 8 -25.36 31.36 -6.93
N THR A 9 -24.90 31.31 -8.17
CA THR A 9 -23.61 30.68 -8.52
C THR A 9 -22.46 31.41 -7.87
N ALA A 10 -22.50 32.74 -7.80
CA ALA A 10 -21.47 33.52 -7.10
C ALA A 10 -21.38 33.12 -5.61
N SER A 11 -22.53 33.01 -4.93
CA SER A 11 -22.59 32.57 -3.53
C SER A 11 -22.10 31.13 -3.35
N GLN A 12 -22.50 30.20 -4.24
CA GLN A 12 -22.04 28.81 -4.21
C GLN A 12 -20.53 28.69 -4.46
N ALA A 13 -19.99 29.46 -5.41
CA ALA A 13 -18.57 29.48 -5.72
C ALA A 13 -17.76 30.03 -4.53
N ASN A 14 -18.19 31.14 -3.93
CA ASN A 14 -17.55 31.69 -2.73
C ASN A 14 -17.60 30.71 -1.57
N GLY A 15 -18.74 30.08 -1.30
CA GLY A 15 -18.85 29.06 -0.26
C GLY A 15 -17.93 27.85 -0.49
N PHE A 16 -17.72 27.46 -1.76
CA PHE A 16 -16.76 26.41 -2.09
C PHE A 16 -15.30 26.87 -1.90
N LEU A 17 -14.95 28.10 -2.27
CA LEU A 17 -13.62 28.66 -2.02
C LEU A 17 -13.33 28.78 -0.53
N ASP A 18 -14.29 29.25 0.26
CA ASP A 18 -14.18 29.32 1.72
C ASP A 18 -13.96 27.92 2.31
N PHE A 19 -14.72 26.93 1.83
CA PHE A 19 -14.54 25.53 2.21
C PHE A 19 -13.12 25.03 1.89
N LEU A 20 -12.59 25.31 0.69
CA LEU A 20 -11.23 24.94 0.31
C LEU A 20 -10.17 25.59 1.21
N CYS A 21 -10.43 26.78 1.72
CA CYS A 21 -9.55 27.50 2.64
C CYS A 21 -9.68 27.04 4.10
N THR A 22 -10.56 26.08 4.42
CA THR A 22 -10.65 25.53 5.78
C THR A 22 -9.53 24.54 6.10
N ASP A 23 -9.10 24.56 7.36
CA ASP A 23 -8.14 23.60 7.92
C ASP A 23 -8.59 22.13 7.89
N ALA A 24 -9.86 21.89 7.58
CA ALA A 24 -10.44 20.55 7.46
C ALA A 24 -9.99 19.84 6.18
N VAL A 25 -9.74 20.60 5.10
CA VAL A 25 -9.42 20.06 3.77
C VAL A 25 -8.13 20.60 3.16
N SER A 26 -7.55 21.66 3.73
CA SER A 26 -6.29 22.23 3.26
C SER A 26 -5.29 22.51 4.39
N LYS A 27 -4.03 22.72 4.00
CA LYS A 27 -2.95 23.19 4.86
C LYS A 27 -2.11 24.23 4.12
N PRO A 28 -1.60 25.25 4.82
CA PRO A 28 -0.62 26.17 4.26
C PRO A 28 0.60 25.42 3.72
N ILE A 29 1.15 25.86 2.59
CA ILE A 29 2.25 25.15 1.91
C ILE A 29 3.52 25.04 2.78
N ASP A 30 3.79 26.03 3.64
CA ASP A 30 4.89 26.05 4.62
C ASP A 30 4.65 25.09 5.81
N LYS A 31 3.45 24.53 5.93
CA LYS A 31 3.05 23.54 6.93
C LYS A 31 2.90 22.13 6.36
N VAL A 32 3.38 21.89 5.14
CA VAL A 32 3.35 20.57 4.52
C VAL A 32 4.73 20.18 4.00
N ASP A 33 5.15 18.96 4.30
CA ASP A 33 6.34 18.36 3.69
C ASP A 33 5.98 17.82 2.29
N ILE A 34 6.08 18.68 1.27
CA ILE A 34 5.71 18.33 -0.10
C ILE A 34 6.90 17.83 -0.92
N THR A 35 6.68 16.74 -1.66
CA THR A 35 7.60 16.31 -2.72
C THR A 35 7.17 16.91 -4.05
N ILE A 36 8.06 17.69 -4.67
CA ILE A 36 7.80 18.34 -5.98
C ILE A 36 7.85 17.29 -7.09
N ARG A 37 6.78 17.21 -7.90
CA ARG A 37 6.70 16.32 -9.07
C ARG A 37 7.86 16.57 -10.05
N GLY A 38 8.46 15.49 -10.55
CA GLY A 38 9.60 15.56 -11.47
C GLY A 38 10.97 15.80 -10.83
N GLY A 39 11.02 16.14 -9.53
CA GLY A 39 12.28 16.25 -8.80
C GLY A 39 12.97 14.90 -8.57
N GLY A 40 14.28 14.89 -8.29
CA GLY A 40 15.02 13.66 -8.00
C GLY A 40 14.42 12.85 -6.83
N LYS A 41 13.86 13.55 -5.83
CA LYS A 41 13.11 12.92 -4.73
C LYS A 41 11.85 12.21 -5.24
N HIS A 42 11.09 12.79 -6.18
CA HIS A 42 9.85 12.22 -6.70
C HIS A 42 10.04 10.83 -7.32
N LYS A 43 11.10 10.64 -8.13
CA LYS A 43 11.39 9.33 -8.74
C LYS A 43 11.55 8.23 -7.70
N LYS A 44 12.16 8.54 -6.54
CA LYS A 44 12.33 7.60 -5.43
C LYS A 44 11.00 7.13 -4.82
N TYR A 45 9.98 7.99 -4.82
CA TYR A 45 8.67 7.71 -4.23
C TYR A 45 7.70 7.00 -5.19
N THR A 46 8.05 6.90 -6.47
CA THR A 46 7.21 6.25 -7.49
C THR A 46 7.85 5.01 -8.09
N ASP A 47 9.08 4.71 -7.72
CA ASP A 47 9.84 3.55 -8.19
C ASP A 47 9.54 2.32 -7.31
N PRO A 48 8.89 1.28 -7.84
CA PRO A 48 8.53 0.09 -7.07
C PRO A 48 9.73 -0.83 -6.79
N ARG A 49 10.93 -0.55 -7.33
CA ARG A 49 12.09 -1.41 -7.12
C ARG A 49 12.47 -1.50 -5.65
N LEU A 50 12.66 -2.73 -5.18
CA LEU A 50 13.18 -3.04 -3.86
C LEU A 50 14.71 -2.90 -3.89
N ALA A 51 15.26 -2.11 -2.96
CA ALA A 51 16.70 -2.02 -2.77
C ALA A 51 17.22 -3.30 -2.09
N SER A 52 18.51 -3.59 -2.27
CA SER A 52 19.17 -4.75 -1.63
C SER A 52 19.15 -4.68 -0.09
N SER A 53 19.05 -3.48 0.48
CA SER A 53 18.86 -3.28 1.93
C SER A 53 17.42 -3.53 2.40
N GLU A 54 16.46 -3.55 1.48
CA GLU A 54 15.03 -3.76 1.77
C GLU A 54 14.64 -5.24 1.59
N ALA A 55 15.17 -5.90 0.57
CA ALA A 55 14.92 -7.31 0.29
C ALA A 55 16.13 -7.97 -0.36
N MET A 56 16.44 -9.19 0.07
CA MET A 56 17.46 -10.03 -0.57
C MET A 56 16.87 -10.71 -1.81
N ARG A 57 17.73 -11.23 -2.68
CA ARG A 57 17.33 -12.13 -3.77
C ARG A 57 17.68 -13.56 -3.41
N TYR A 58 16.86 -14.51 -3.83
CA TYR A 58 17.18 -15.94 -3.73
C TYR A 58 17.23 -16.59 -5.11
N ASP A 59 17.90 -17.72 -5.19
CA ASP A 59 17.97 -18.52 -6.40
C ASP A 59 16.64 -19.25 -6.63
N MET A 60 15.89 -18.79 -7.64
CA MET A 60 14.59 -19.36 -7.99
C MET A 60 14.71 -20.67 -8.76
N GLU A 61 15.81 -20.93 -9.46
CA GLU A 61 15.96 -22.14 -10.30
C GLU A 61 15.98 -23.41 -9.44
N HIS A 62 16.58 -23.31 -8.26
CA HIS A 62 16.69 -24.40 -7.30
C HIS A 62 15.66 -24.29 -6.16
N PHE A 63 14.78 -23.30 -6.19
CA PHE A 63 13.75 -23.14 -5.17
C PHE A 63 12.56 -24.06 -5.43
N VAL A 64 12.26 -24.92 -4.46
CA VAL A 64 11.09 -25.80 -4.53
C VAL A 64 9.93 -25.14 -3.79
N LYS A 65 8.91 -24.71 -4.53
CA LYS A 65 7.66 -24.21 -3.95
C LYS A 65 7.07 -25.26 -2.98
N PRO A 66 6.67 -24.87 -1.75
CA PRO A 66 6.08 -25.80 -0.81
C PRO A 66 4.75 -26.37 -1.33
N LYS A 67 4.50 -27.66 -1.10
CA LYS A 67 3.25 -28.35 -1.47
C LYS A 67 2.12 -28.19 -0.43
N THR A 68 2.33 -27.35 0.57
CA THR A 68 1.36 -27.09 1.64
C THR A 68 0.13 -26.35 1.12
N LYS A 69 -1.02 -26.53 1.77
CA LYS A 69 -2.17 -25.64 1.54
C LYS A 69 -1.78 -24.19 1.92
N PRO A 70 -2.06 -23.19 1.08
CA PRO A 70 -1.77 -21.81 1.41
C PRO A 70 -2.77 -21.26 2.42
N ILE A 71 -2.30 -20.26 3.15
CA ILE A 71 -3.15 -19.34 3.92
C ILE A 71 -3.43 -18.15 3.02
N GLU A 72 -4.70 -17.81 2.87
CA GLU A 72 -5.14 -16.80 1.91
C GLU A 72 -5.44 -15.49 2.64
N ILE A 73 -4.79 -14.40 2.19
CA ILE A 73 -5.01 -13.05 2.68
C ILE A 73 -5.63 -12.25 1.56
N LYS A 74 -6.91 -11.90 1.74
CA LYS A 74 -7.65 -11.11 0.76
C LYS A 74 -7.18 -9.65 0.77
N LEU A 75 -6.89 -9.15 -0.42
CA LEU A 75 -6.55 -7.76 -0.73
C LEU A 75 -7.71 -7.01 -1.37
N GLY A 76 -8.92 -7.57 -1.41
CA GLY A 76 -10.12 -6.97 -2.02
C GLY A 76 -11.03 -6.23 -1.04
N GLY A 77 -12.17 -5.75 -1.56
CA GLY A 77 -13.14 -4.95 -0.81
C GLY A 77 -12.82 -3.46 -0.86
N PHE A 78 -12.17 -3.03 -1.95
CA PHE A 78 -11.69 -1.67 -2.12
C PHE A 78 -12.58 -0.85 -3.05
N ASP A 79 -13.14 0.24 -2.55
CA ASP A 79 -13.77 1.27 -3.36
C ASP A 79 -12.86 2.50 -3.56
N LYS A 80 -13.22 3.38 -4.50
CA LYS A 80 -12.47 4.61 -4.81
C LYS A 80 -12.37 5.59 -3.64
N LYS A 81 -13.20 5.45 -2.60
CA LYS A 81 -13.23 6.33 -1.43
C LYS A 81 -12.37 5.81 -0.29
N GLN A 82 -11.84 4.59 -0.40
CA GLN A 82 -11.04 3.98 0.64
C GLN A 82 -9.71 4.71 0.84
N LYS A 83 -9.37 4.92 2.12
CA LYS A 83 -8.21 5.69 2.58
C LYS A 83 -7.32 4.90 3.55
N SER A 84 -7.41 3.59 3.47
CA SER A 84 -6.72 2.59 4.29
C SER A 84 -6.27 1.42 3.41
N GLY A 85 -5.61 0.43 4.00
CA GLY A 85 -5.24 -0.79 3.27
C GLY A 85 -4.18 -0.51 2.21
N LEU A 86 -4.43 -0.90 0.96
CA LEU A 86 -3.56 -0.55 -0.17
C LEU A 86 -3.63 0.94 -0.53
N ASN A 87 -4.64 1.67 -0.04
CA ASN A 87 -4.91 3.07 -0.35
C ASN A 87 -4.54 4.05 0.78
N CYS A 88 -3.65 3.66 1.71
CA CYS A 88 -3.18 4.54 2.78
C CYS A 88 -2.65 5.90 2.28
N TYR A 89 -2.10 5.96 1.07
CA TYR A 89 -1.68 7.21 0.40
C TYR A 89 -2.77 8.31 0.41
N PHE A 90 -4.03 7.92 0.20
CA PHE A 90 -5.18 8.85 0.15
C PHE A 90 -5.74 9.21 1.54
N GLY A 91 -5.16 8.63 2.59
CA GLY A 91 -5.49 8.90 3.97
C GLY A 91 -4.88 10.20 4.50
N LYS A 92 -5.23 10.50 5.75
CA LYS A 92 -4.69 11.67 6.44
C LYS A 92 -3.18 11.52 6.65
N GLY A 93 -2.44 12.57 6.28
CA GLY A 93 -1.01 12.70 6.56
C GLY A 93 -0.69 12.72 8.05
N ARG A 94 0.59 12.55 8.39
CA ARG A 94 1.08 12.52 9.76
C ARG A 94 1.37 13.95 10.23
N LEU A 95 0.68 14.41 11.26
CA LEU A 95 0.90 15.73 11.87
C LEU A 95 1.99 15.64 12.95
N ALA A 96 3.12 16.31 12.73
CA ALA A 96 4.11 16.56 13.76
C ALA A 96 3.60 17.67 14.68
N ARG A 97 3.07 17.31 15.86
CA ARG A 97 2.47 18.28 16.81
C ARG A 97 3.42 19.37 17.27
N SER A 98 4.73 19.09 17.31
CA SER A 98 5.76 20.05 17.73
C SER A 98 5.97 21.17 16.71
N THR A 99 5.88 20.89 15.41
CA THR A 99 6.17 21.86 14.33
C THR A 99 4.92 22.32 13.59
N GLY A 100 3.81 21.58 13.74
CA GLY A 100 2.59 21.75 12.95
C GLY A 100 2.71 21.24 11.51
N ILE A 101 3.84 20.62 11.14
CA ILE A 101 4.07 20.12 9.78
C ILE A 101 3.29 18.83 9.56
N VAL A 102 2.60 18.75 8.43
CA VAL A 102 1.94 17.53 7.96
C VAL A 102 2.81 16.86 6.90
N THR A 103 3.17 15.60 7.12
CA THR A 103 3.84 14.76 6.13
C THR A 103 2.80 13.86 5.46
N PRO A 104 2.62 13.94 4.13
CA PRO A 104 1.75 13.03 3.39
C PRO A 104 2.16 11.56 3.57
N ARG A 105 1.21 10.65 3.39
CA ARG A 105 1.47 9.20 3.38
C ARG A 105 2.26 8.87 2.11
N ASP A 106 3.15 7.89 2.20
CA ASP A 106 3.94 7.46 1.04
C ASP A 106 3.06 6.69 0.04
N TRP A 107 3.37 6.77 -1.26
CA TRP A 107 2.62 6.04 -2.29
C TRP A 107 2.62 4.53 -2.05
N PHE A 108 3.75 3.99 -1.60
CA PHE A 108 3.91 2.57 -1.31
C PHE A 108 3.59 2.23 0.14
N GLU A 109 3.15 3.17 0.98
CA GLU A 109 2.64 2.82 2.30
C GLU A 109 1.34 2.02 2.16
N VAL A 110 1.34 0.81 2.73
CA VAL A 110 0.16 -0.08 2.75
C VAL A 110 -0.05 -0.67 4.13
N GLU A 111 -1.30 -1.01 4.42
CA GLU A 111 -1.71 -1.75 5.61
C GLU A 111 -2.36 -3.06 5.19
N ILE A 112 -1.70 -4.20 5.42
CA ILE A 112 -2.30 -5.51 5.17
C ILE A 112 -2.87 -6.02 6.49
N ILE A 113 -4.20 -6.17 6.53
CA ILE A 113 -4.94 -6.60 7.72
C ILE A 113 -5.61 -7.93 7.43
N SER A 114 -5.15 -8.98 8.10
CA SER A 114 -5.72 -10.33 8.02
C SER A 114 -6.99 -10.44 8.86
N SER A 115 -7.99 -11.18 8.36
CA SER A 115 -9.22 -11.48 9.11
C SER A 115 -8.93 -12.40 10.31
N VAL A 116 -9.84 -12.42 11.29
CA VAL A 116 -9.73 -13.33 12.44
C VAL A 116 -9.71 -14.79 11.99
N ASP A 117 -10.52 -15.15 10.98
CA ASP A 117 -10.51 -16.50 10.42
C ASP A 117 -9.12 -16.87 9.90
N THR A 118 -8.46 -15.93 9.21
CA THR A 118 -7.09 -16.10 8.71
C THR A 118 -6.08 -16.23 9.85
N THR A 119 -6.13 -15.34 10.85
CA THR A 119 -5.15 -15.33 11.95
C THR A 119 -5.35 -16.46 12.95
N SER A 120 -6.53 -17.09 12.94
CA SER A 120 -6.84 -18.28 13.74
C SER A 120 -6.23 -19.56 13.17
N ASP A 121 -5.83 -19.57 11.89
CA ASP A 121 -5.14 -20.73 11.29
C ASP A 121 -3.85 -21.04 12.07
N PRO A 122 -3.65 -22.26 12.58
CA PRO A 122 -2.45 -22.63 13.32
C PRO A 122 -1.14 -22.44 12.55
N LYS A 123 -1.20 -22.40 11.22
CA LYS A 123 -0.06 -22.17 10.34
C LYS A 123 0.17 -20.70 10.01
N TYR A 124 -0.69 -19.78 10.45
CA TYR A 124 -0.50 -18.34 10.24
C TYR A 124 0.72 -17.83 11.03
N PRO A 125 1.61 -17.02 10.41
CA PRO A 125 2.80 -16.54 11.09
C PRO A 125 2.43 -15.66 12.29
N LYS A 126 3.05 -15.91 13.44
CA LYS A 126 2.89 -15.11 14.67
C LYS A 126 4.25 -14.53 15.07
N GLY A 127 4.48 -13.27 14.75
CA GLY A 127 5.76 -12.59 14.94
C GLY A 127 6.57 -12.49 13.65
N ASP A 128 7.89 -12.59 13.77
CA ASP A 128 8.83 -12.37 12.66
C ASP A 128 8.99 -13.63 11.79
N PHE A 129 9.05 -13.42 10.48
CA PHE A 129 9.29 -14.49 9.52
C PHE A 129 9.92 -13.94 8.23
N LEU A 130 10.52 -14.83 7.44
CA LEU A 130 11.00 -14.52 6.09
C LEU A 130 9.96 -14.94 5.06
N ALA A 131 9.62 -14.02 4.15
CA ALA A 131 8.74 -14.28 3.02
C ALA A 131 9.55 -14.38 1.72
N TYR A 132 9.60 -15.57 1.13
CA TYR A 132 10.19 -15.85 -0.17
C TYR A 132 9.13 -15.60 -1.24
N THR A 133 9.24 -14.52 -1.99
CA THR A 133 8.22 -14.11 -2.94
C THR A 133 8.30 -14.90 -4.25
N ASP A 134 7.18 -15.01 -4.95
CA ASP A 134 7.09 -15.69 -6.24
C ASP A 134 7.97 -15.08 -7.35
N ASP A 135 8.44 -13.85 -7.17
CA ASP A 135 9.30 -13.10 -8.11
C ASP A 135 10.75 -12.95 -7.63
N GLY A 136 11.15 -13.75 -6.63
CA GLY A 136 12.56 -13.97 -6.29
C GLY A 136 13.14 -13.05 -5.21
N TYR A 137 12.30 -12.40 -4.40
CA TYR A 137 12.74 -11.63 -3.23
C TYR A 137 12.60 -12.43 -1.94
N VAL A 138 13.45 -12.12 -0.96
CA VAL A 138 13.26 -12.51 0.43
C VAL A 138 12.98 -11.24 1.22
N ILE A 139 11.74 -11.11 1.68
CA ILE A 139 11.24 -9.95 2.42
C ILE A 139 11.11 -10.34 3.90
N PRO A 140 11.84 -9.68 4.82
CA PRO A 140 11.60 -9.81 6.24
C PRO A 140 10.24 -9.22 6.61
N CYS A 141 9.37 -10.03 7.22
CA CYS A 141 8.00 -9.68 7.58
C CYS A 141 7.73 -9.92 9.07
N ARG A 142 6.70 -9.25 9.59
CA ARG A 142 6.19 -9.38 10.95
C ARG A 142 4.67 -9.33 10.95
N THR A 143 4.04 -10.21 11.72
CA THR A 143 2.65 -10.04 12.14
C THR A 143 2.55 -9.42 13.54
N GLN A 144 1.68 -8.42 13.72
CA GLN A 144 1.59 -7.68 14.98
C GLN A 144 0.20 -7.07 15.25
N GLY A 145 0.04 -6.51 16.46
CA GLY A 145 -1.22 -5.96 16.96
C GLY A 145 -2.18 -7.06 17.42
N ASP A 146 -3.41 -6.67 17.74
CA ASP A 146 -4.43 -7.62 18.23
C ASP A 146 -4.58 -8.80 17.28
N TYR A 147 -4.57 -10.01 17.82
CA TYR A 147 -4.70 -11.26 17.08
C TYR A 147 -3.72 -11.40 15.91
N TYR A 148 -2.56 -10.73 15.93
CA TYR A 148 -1.57 -10.75 14.84
C TYR A 148 -2.14 -10.28 13.49
N LYS A 149 -3.17 -9.43 13.51
CA LYS A 149 -3.91 -9.01 12.31
C LYS A 149 -3.08 -8.22 11.31
N ASN A 150 -2.09 -7.43 11.76
CA ASN A 150 -1.33 -6.58 10.85
C ASN A 150 -0.14 -7.35 10.27
N LEU A 151 -0.19 -7.67 8.98
CA LEU A 151 0.96 -8.18 8.23
C LEU A 151 1.77 -7.00 7.67
N ARG A 152 3.06 -6.93 8.02
CA ARG A 152 3.95 -5.82 7.64
C ARG A 152 5.32 -6.34 7.26
N SER A 153 6.02 -5.61 6.38
CA SER A 153 7.45 -5.74 6.22
C SER A 153 8.19 -5.11 7.40
N ILE A 154 9.32 -5.69 7.79
CA ILE A 154 10.23 -5.15 8.80
C ILE A 154 11.04 -4.00 8.18
N GLY A 155 11.34 -2.97 8.97
CA GLY A 155 12.16 -1.82 8.56
C GLY A 155 11.39 -0.70 7.85
N SER A 156 10.38 -1.02 7.04
CA SER A 156 9.51 -0.02 6.42
C SER A 156 8.17 -0.61 5.99
N LEU A 157 7.08 0.16 6.14
CA LEU A 157 5.75 -0.18 5.62
C LEU A 157 5.68 -0.13 4.09
N HIS A 158 6.72 0.40 3.44
CA HIS A 158 6.71 0.61 1.99
C HIS A 158 7.15 -0.62 1.21
N ILE A 159 7.84 -1.57 1.85
CA ILE A 159 8.46 -2.71 1.15
C ILE A 159 7.39 -3.65 0.58
N LEU A 160 6.41 -4.07 1.40
CA LEU A 160 5.27 -4.84 0.87
C LEU A 160 4.44 -4.04 -0.13
N GLY A 161 4.27 -2.73 0.07
CA GLY A 161 3.53 -1.90 -0.89
C GLY A 161 4.24 -1.73 -2.22
N LYS A 162 5.57 -1.60 -2.23
CA LYS A 162 6.41 -1.63 -3.44
C LYS A 162 6.24 -2.95 -4.17
N TRP A 163 6.26 -4.08 -3.45
CA TRP A 163 6.05 -5.39 -4.04
C TRP A 163 4.65 -5.54 -4.65
N ILE A 164 3.58 -5.22 -3.89
CA ILE A 164 2.19 -5.36 -4.36
C ILE A 164 1.86 -4.36 -5.46
N LYS A 165 2.00 -3.05 -5.22
CA LYS A 165 1.67 -2.02 -6.22
C LYS A 165 2.62 -2.07 -7.40
N GLY A 166 3.87 -2.48 -7.19
CA GLY A 166 4.82 -2.70 -8.28
C GLY A 166 4.36 -3.77 -9.26
N LYS A 167 3.80 -4.87 -8.75
CA LYS A 167 3.19 -5.91 -9.59
C LYS A 167 1.95 -5.41 -10.33
N LEU A 168 1.04 -4.73 -9.65
CA LEU A 168 -0.13 -4.11 -10.29
C LEU A 168 0.26 -3.12 -11.40
N GLN A 169 1.27 -2.29 -11.15
CA GLN A 169 1.82 -1.34 -12.12
C GLN A 169 2.51 -2.03 -13.31
N LYS A 170 3.24 -3.13 -13.05
CA LYS A 170 3.93 -3.90 -14.10
C LYS A 170 2.94 -4.49 -15.10
N GLU A 171 1.80 -4.97 -14.62
CA GLU A 171 0.72 -5.50 -15.46
C GLU A 171 -0.24 -4.41 -15.98
N SER A 172 0.13 -3.13 -15.85
CA SER A 172 -0.68 -1.98 -16.29
C SER A 172 -2.09 -1.93 -15.66
N ALA A 173 -2.31 -2.61 -14.53
CA ALA A 173 -3.56 -2.60 -13.79
C ALA A 173 -3.70 -1.35 -12.90
N LEU A 174 -2.58 -0.75 -12.51
CA LEU A 174 -2.55 0.42 -11.62
C LEU A 174 -1.61 1.50 -12.17
N ASN A 175 -2.10 2.73 -12.32
CA ASN A 175 -1.21 3.88 -12.51
C ASN A 175 -0.80 4.50 -11.17
N VAL A 176 0.36 5.15 -11.15
CA VAL A 176 0.84 5.87 -9.97
C VAL A 176 -0.15 6.97 -9.60
N TYR A 177 -0.51 7.04 -8.31
CA TYR A 177 -1.49 7.97 -7.72
C TYR A 177 -2.96 7.71 -8.06
N GLU A 178 -3.29 6.52 -8.57
CA GLU A 178 -4.67 6.05 -8.65
C GLU A 178 -5.03 5.18 -7.44
N PRO A 179 -6.27 5.20 -6.95
CA PRO A 179 -6.70 4.27 -5.92
C PRO A 179 -6.71 2.84 -6.49
N VAL A 180 -6.24 1.88 -5.69
CA VAL A 180 -6.50 0.46 -5.94
C VAL A 180 -7.98 0.22 -5.67
N THR A 181 -8.70 -0.35 -6.63
CA THR A 181 -10.11 -0.74 -6.50
C THR A 181 -10.29 -2.22 -6.80
N ASP A 182 -11.49 -2.75 -6.58
CA ASP A 182 -11.81 -4.11 -7.04
C ASP A 182 -11.59 -4.25 -8.56
N GLU A 183 -11.88 -3.21 -9.38
CA GLU A 183 -11.57 -3.25 -10.82
C GLU A 183 -10.06 -3.32 -11.11
N THR A 184 -9.22 -2.71 -10.26
CA THR A 184 -7.75 -2.87 -10.36
C THR A 184 -7.34 -4.32 -10.16
N LEU A 185 -7.92 -5.00 -9.17
CA LEU A 185 -7.60 -6.39 -8.84
C LEU A 185 -8.19 -7.37 -9.86
N ASP A 186 -9.37 -7.07 -10.41
CA ASP A 186 -9.98 -7.81 -11.50
C ASP A 186 -9.13 -7.70 -12.78
N GLN A 187 -8.65 -6.51 -13.12
CA GLN A 187 -7.74 -6.32 -14.25
C GLN A 187 -6.40 -7.05 -14.04
N TYR A 188 -5.91 -7.10 -12.81
CA TYR A 188 -4.74 -7.90 -12.45
C TYR A 188 -5.03 -9.42 -12.44
N GLY A 189 -6.30 -9.81 -12.34
CA GLY A 189 -6.76 -11.20 -12.28
C GLY A 189 -6.54 -11.88 -10.93
N ASN A 190 -6.19 -11.15 -9.88
CA ASN A 190 -5.98 -11.73 -8.54
C ASN A 190 -6.16 -10.70 -7.42
N ASP A 191 -6.93 -11.08 -6.39
CA ASP A 191 -7.23 -10.28 -5.20
C ASP A 191 -6.61 -10.88 -3.91
N THR A 192 -5.76 -11.90 -4.02
CA THR A 192 -5.36 -12.75 -2.88
C THR A 192 -3.86 -12.97 -2.82
N ILE A 193 -3.25 -12.65 -1.67
CA ILE A 193 -1.91 -13.11 -1.33
C ILE A 193 -2.02 -14.51 -0.71
N LYS A 194 -1.20 -15.44 -1.19
CA LYS A 194 -1.11 -16.80 -0.66
C LYS A 194 0.20 -16.97 0.11
N LEU A 195 0.12 -17.42 1.36
CA LEU A 195 1.27 -17.77 2.19
C LEU A 195 1.37 -19.29 2.35
N TYR A 196 2.43 -19.87 1.82
CA TYR A 196 2.72 -21.30 1.91
C TYR A 196 3.76 -21.54 3.02
N PRO A 197 3.37 -22.14 4.15
CA PRO A 197 4.30 -22.39 5.26
C PRO A 197 5.41 -23.37 4.85
N ARG A 198 6.62 -23.13 5.36
CA ARG A 198 7.80 -23.98 5.16
C ARG A 198 8.23 -24.62 6.48
N GLU A 199 8.98 -25.71 6.39
CA GLU A 199 9.46 -26.46 7.56
C GLU A 199 10.42 -25.65 8.44
N ASP A 200 11.14 -24.69 7.85
CA ASP A 200 12.09 -23.80 8.54
C ASP A 200 11.42 -22.59 9.22
N GLY A 201 10.09 -22.52 9.22
CA GLY A 201 9.32 -21.40 9.77
C GLY A 201 9.24 -20.17 8.86
N SER A 202 9.85 -20.22 7.67
CA SER A 202 9.65 -19.21 6.64
C SER A 202 8.40 -19.51 5.80
N TYR A 203 8.05 -18.60 4.90
CA TYR A 203 6.88 -18.74 4.03
C TYR A 203 7.27 -18.46 2.58
N TYR A 204 6.68 -19.21 1.65
CA TYR A 204 6.64 -18.79 0.26
C TYR A 204 5.38 -17.92 0.06
N MET A 205 5.56 -16.70 -0.43
CA MET A 205 4.51 -15.68 -0.57
C MET A 205 4.23 -15.43 -2.05
N GLU A 206 2.97 -15.62 -2.44
CA GLU A 206 2.56 -15.56 -3.83
C GLU A 206 1.47 -14.52 -4.05
N PHE A 207 1.65 -13.70 -5.08
CA PHE A 207 0.66 -12.76 -5.61
C PHE A 207 0.84 -12.65 -7.13
N LEU A 208 0.53 -13.72 -7.85
CA LEU A 208 0.65 -13.76 -9.32
C LEU A 208 -0.58 -13.12 -9.98
N SER A 209 -0.42 -12.52 -11.16
CA SER A 209 -1.55 -12.10 -11.98
C SER A 209 -2.34 -13.31 -12.48
N GLY A 210 -3.62 -13.12 -12.76
CA GLY A 210 -4.40 -14.10 -13.52
C GLY A 210 -3.92 -14.16 -14.98
N GLU A 211 -3.95 -15.35 -15.58
CA GLU A 211 -3.84 -15.50 -17.04
C GLU A 211 -5.12 -15.03 -17.74
#